data_AF-D5P7C6-F1
#
_entry.id   AF-D5P7C6-F1
#
_cell.length_a   1.000
_cell.length_b   1.000
_cell.length_c   1.000
_cell.angle_alpha   90.00
_cell.angle_beta   90.00
_cell.angle_gamma   90.00
#
_symmetry.space_group_name_H-M   'P 1'
#
loop_
_entity.id
_entity.type
_entity.pdbx_description
1 polymer ?
#
loop_
_entity_poly.entity_id
_entity_poly.type
_entity_poly.pdbx_seq_one_letter_code
_entity_poly.pdbx_strand_id
1 'polypeptide(L)'
;MSGTGDTTITVNDLHSFGRSVERPEHVVVTADGRVYASDRGSAVAELVDEHTVRHLGHAGGEPNGIALDCDGHFVIANWGL
;
A
#
# COMPACT_ATOMS: atom_id res chain seq x y z
N MET A 1 -12.22 -29.39 3.92
CA MET A 1 -12.26 -28.67 5.21
C MET A 1 -10.83 -28.33 5.58
N SER A 2 -10.33 -27.15 5.19
CA SER A 2 -9.04 -26.67 5.68
C SER A 2 -9.27 -26.12 7.08
N GLY A 3 -8.73 -26.81 8.09
CA GLY A 3 -8.78 -26.33 9.46
C GLY A 3 -8.13 -24.95 9.55
N THR A 4 -8.83 -24.00 10.16
CA THR A 4 -8.27 -22.72 10.61
C THR A 4 -7.34 -23.03 11.77
N GLY A 5 -6.15 -23.55 11.49
CA GLY A 5 -5.08 -23.62 12.48
C GLY A 5 -4.60 -22.20 12.76
N ASP A 6 -4.45 -21.86 14.04
CA ASP A 6 -3.81 -20.59 14.41
C ASP A 6 -2.43 -20.51 13.76
N THR A 7 -2.23 -19.47 12.95
CA THR A 7 -0.91 -19.13 12.40
C THR A 7 -0.32 -18.06 13.29
N THR A 8 0.62 -18.45 14.15
CA THR A 8 1.40 -17.50 14.94
C THR A 8 2.33 -16.75 14.00
N ILE A 9 2.17 -15.42 13.90
CA ILE A 9 3.11 -14.53 13.21
C ILE A 9 4.07 -13.97 14.25
N THR A 10 5.37 -14.24 14.08
CA THR A 10 6.43 -13.66 14.90
C THR A 10 7.10 -12.52 14.15
N VAL A 11 7.80 -11.63 14.88
CA VAL A 11 8.57 -10.54 14.25
C VAL A 11 9.61 -11.06 13.25
N ASN A 12 10.17 -12.25 13.49
CA ASN A 12 11.16 -12.84 12.59
C ASN A 12 10.56 -13.36 11.28
N ASP A 13 9.23 -13.52 11.22
CA ASP A 13 8.51 -13.88 10.00
C ASP A 13 8.23 -12.64 9.12
N LEU A 14 8.51 -11.43 9.64
CA LEU A 14 8.32 -10.18 8.93
C LEU A 14 9.61 -9.76 8.22
N HIS A 15 9.47 -9.19 7.03
CA HIS A 15 10.54 -8.51 6.31
C HIS A 15 10.05 -7.14 5.86
N SER A 16 10.97 -6.20 5.66
CA SER A 16 10.63 -4.88 5.14
C SER A 16 10.17 -5.00 3.68
N PHE A 17 9.20 -4.17 3.31
CA PHE A 17 8.65 -4.13 1.95
C PHE A 17 8.36 -2.67 1.58
N GLY A 18 8.82 -2.20 0.42
CA GLY A 18 8.62 -0.82 -0.02
C GLY A 18 9.29 0.26 0.84
N ARG A 19 10.61 0.20 1.08
CA ARG A 19 11.32 1.10 2.01
C ARG A 19 11.27 2.61 1.68
N SER A 20 10.94 3.00 0.45
CA SER A 20 10.93 4.41 0.03
C SER A 20 9.56 5.09 0.09
N VAL A 21 8.56 4.45 0.71
CA VAL A 21 7.23 5.05 0.89
C VAL A 21 7.27 6.08 2.02
N GLU A 22 6.76 7.27 1.77
CA GLU A 22 6.74 8.35 2.76
C GLU A 22 5.38 8.39 3.46
N ARG A 23 5.39 8.25 4.79
CA ARG A 23 4.22 8.37 5.66
C ARG A 23 3.01 7.53 5.18
N PRO A 24 3.17 6.21 4.93
CA PRO A 24 2.05 5.38 4.54
C PRO A 24 1.03 5.25 5.67
N GLU A 25 -0.25 5.43 5.34
CA GLU A 25 -1.37 5.28 6.26
C GLU A 25 -2.35 4.17 5.86
N HIS A 26 -2.48 3.88 4.56
CA HIS A 26 -3.34 2.82 4.06
C HIS A 26 -2.64 1.95 3.01
N VAL A 27 -3.03 0.67 2.97
CA VAL A 27 -2.54 -0.35 2.03
C VAL A 27 -3.72 -1.04 1.34
N VAL A 28 -3.57 -1.34 0.05
CA VAL A 28 -4.51 -2.15 -0.74
C VAL A 28 -3.74 -3.28 -1.39
N VAL A 29 -4.28 -4.49 -1.31
CA VAL A 29 -3.77 -5.67 -2.02
C VAL A 29 -4.81 -6.13 -3.02
N THR A 30 -4.39 -6.25 -4.27
CA THR A 30 -5.23 -6.69 -5.40
C THR A 30 -5.33 -8.21 -5.47
N ALA A 31 -6.31 -8.72 -6.22
CA ALA A 31 -6.53 -10.16 -6.36
C ALA A 31 -5.38 -10.90 -7.05
N ASP A 32 -4.61 -10.21 -7.91
CA ASP A 32 -3.38 -10.70 -8.54
C ASP A 32 -2.13 -10.49 -7.67
N GLY A 33 -2.30 -9.99 -6.44
CA GLY A 33 -1.24 -9.91 -5.43
C GLY A 33 -0.38 -8.65 -5.47
N ARG A 34 -0.72 -7.66 -6.30
CA ARG A 34 -0.03 -6.35 -6.30
C ARG A 34 -0.41 -5.56 -5.05
N VAL A 35 0.58 -4.92 -4.43
CA VAL A 35 0.44 -4.17 -3.18
C VAL A 35 0.62 -2.68 -3.47
N TYR A 36 -0.28 -1.87 -2.93
CA TYR A 36 -0.22 -0.41 -3.05
C TYR A 36 -0.37 0.22 -1.69
N ALA A 37 0.30 1.35 -1.47
CA ALA A 37 0.15 2.16 -0.29
C ALA A 37 -0.18 3.62 -0.65
N SER A 38 -0.90 4.31 0.23
CA SER A 38 -0.91 5.77 0.22
C SER A 38 0.52 6.27 0.42
N ASP A 39 0.94 7.27 -0.33
CA ASP A 39 2.32 7.79 -0.26
C ASP A 39 2.29 9.31 -0.30
N ARG A 40 2.86 9.95 0.72
CA ARG A 40 2.99 11.41 0.78
C ARG A 40 3.90 11.95 -0.32
N GLY A 41 4.95 11.21 -0.68
CA GLY A 41 5.87 11.60 -1.74
C GLY A 41 5.23 11.55 -3.13
N SER A 42 4.05 10.93 -3.25
CA SER A 42 3.28 10.82 -4.49
C SER A 42 1.78 10.91 -4.21
N ALA A 43 0.95 10.14 -4.90
CA ALA A 43 -0.43 9.92 -4.49
C ALA A 43 -0.61 8.49 -4.00
N VAL A 44 -0.05 7.54 -4.75
CA VAL A 44 -0.06 6.10 -4.48
C VAL A 44 1.32 5.54 -4.82
N ALA A 45 1.84 4.65 -3.98
CA ALA A 45 3.03 3.87 -4.27
C ALA A 45 2.65 2.41 -4.54
N GLU A 46 3.05 1.86 -5.68
CA GLU A 46 3.05 0.41 -5.92
C GLU A 46 4.32 -0.19 -5.34
N LEU A 47 4.18 -1.16 -4.45
CA LEU A 47 5.28 -1.82 -3.75
C LEU A 47 5.60 -3.11 -4.49
N VAL A 48 6.70 -3.13 -5.24
CA VAL A 48 7.10 -4.29 -6.05
C VAL A 48 7.96 -5.24 -5.22
N ASP A 49 8.91 -4.69 -4.46
CA ASP A 49 9.72 -5.43 -3.48
C ASP A 49 10.23 -4.50 -2.34
N GLU A 50 11.17 -4.96 -1.52
CA GLU A 50 11.77 -4.18 -0.42
C GLU A 50 12.41 -2.86 -0.88
N HIS A 51 12.99 -2.84 -2.08
CA HIS A 51 13.79 -1.75 -2.62
C HIS A 51 13.22 -1.14 -3.91
N THR A 52 12.21 -1.78 -4.51
CA THR A 52 11.54 -1.31 -5.73
C THR A 52 10.15 -0.81 -5.39
N VAL A 53 9.96 0.51 -5.52
CA VAL A 53 8.68 1.19 -5.38
C VAL A 53 8.41 2.01 -6.64
N ARG A 54 7.20 1.91 -7.18
CA ARG A 54 6.75 2.76 -8.30
C ARG A 54 5.80 3.82 -7.75
N HIS A 55 6.23 5.07 -7.80
CA HIS A 55 5.44 6.20 -7.36
C HIS A 55 4.46 6.62 -8.46
N LEU A 56 3.19 6.77 -8.11
CA LEU A 56 2.09 7.02 -9.04
C LEU A 56 1.42 8.35 -8.70
N GLY A 57 1.53 9.29 -9.63
CA GLY A 57 0.87 10.59 -9.55
C GLY A 57 1.39 11.48 -8.41
N HIS A 58 0.62 12.53 -8.13
CA HIS A 58 0.90 13.49 -7.08
C HIS A 58 -0.41 14.08 -6.56
N ALA A 59 -0.69 13.89 -5.27
CA ALA A 59 -1.95 14.35 -4.67
C ALA A 59 -1.92 15.81 -4.19
N GLY A 60 -0.72 16.39 -3.99
CA GLY A 60 -0.57 17.78 -3.52
C GLY A 60 -1.01 18.00 -2.06
N GLY A 61 -1.05 16.93 -1.27
CA GLY A 61 -1.40 16.93 0.14
C GLY A 61 -0.79 15.71 0.82
N GLU A 62 -1.52 15.17 1.78
CA GLU A 62 -1.17 14.05 2.62
C GLU A 62 -2.21 12.95 2.39
N PRO A 63 -1.99 12.02 1.45
CA PRO A 63 -2.88 10.89 1.25
C PRO A 63 -2.98 10.05 2.52
N ASN A 64 -4.18 9.87 3.05
CA ASN A 64 -4.43 9.06 4.24
C ASN A 64 -5.05 7.71 3.87
N GLY A 65 -5.99 7.72 2.92
CA GLY A 65 -6.73 6.53 2.52
C GLY A 65 -6.78 6.40 1.01
N ILE A 66 -6.57 5.18 0.51
CA ILE A 66 -6.76 4.83 -0.89
C ILE A 66 -7.79 3.70 -1.05
N ALA A 67 -8.51 3.69 -2.16
CA ALA A 67 -9.32 2.57 -2.62
C ALA A 67 -9.11 2.37 -4.11
N LEU A 68 -9.21 1.13 -4.60
CA LEU A 68 -9.06 0.78 -6.01
C LEU A 68 -10.42 0.31 -6.55
N ASP A 69 -10.90 0.93 -7.63
CA ASP A 69 -12.12 0.48 -8.31
C ASP A 69 -11.84 -0.69 -9.28
N CYS A 70 -12.90 -1.23 -9.90
CA CYS A 70 -12.77 -2.37 -10.82
C CYS A 70 -12.14 -2.01 -12.17
N ASP A 71 -12.06 -0.74 -12.51
CA ASP A 71 -11.44 -0.24 -13.74
C ASP A 71 -9.95 0.09 -13.53
N GLY A 72 -9.47 0.02 -12.28
CA GLY A 72 -8.08 0.24 -11.91
C GLY A 72 -7.76 1.68 -11.51
N HIS A 73 -8.76 2.49 -11.18
CA HIS A 73 -8.56 3.86 -10.68
C HIS A 73 -8.45 3.90 -9.15
N PHE A 74 -7.59 4.79 -8.67
CA PHE A 74 -7.48 5.08 -7.24
C PHE A 74 -8.40 6.23 -6.84
N VAL A 75 -9.25 6.00 -5.84
CA VAL A 75 -9.95 7.04 -5.08
C VAL A 75 -9.14 7.33 -3.83
N ILE A 76 -8.83 8.61 -3.60
CA ILE A 76 -7.87 9.03 -2.57
C ILE A 76 -8.54 9.98 -1.59
N ALA A 77 -8.55 9.62 -0.31
CA ALA A 77 -8.78 10.54 0.78
C ALA A 77 -7.49 11.32 1.03
N ASN A 78 -7.45 12.54 0.49
CA ASN A 78 -6.28 13.42 0.53
C ASN A 78 -6.52 14.58 1.50
N TRP A 79 -5.71 14.68 2.54
CA TRP A 79 -5.74 15.82 3.44
C TRP A 79 -4.75 16.90 2.97
N GLY A 80 -5.20 18.14 2.82
CA GLY A 80 -4.32 19.27 2.48
C GLY A 80 -4.80 20.54 3.15
N LEU A 81 -3.86 21.37 3.62
CA LEU A 81 -4.12 22.73 4.10
C LEU A 81 -4.01 23.74 2.96
#